data_AF-A0A0W8DRS6-F1
#
_entry.id   AF-A0A0W8DRS6-F1
#
_cell.length_a   1.000
_cell.length_b   1.000
_cell.length_c   1.000
_cell.angle_alpha   90.00
_cell.angle_beta   90.00
_cell.angle_gamma   90.00
#
_symmetry.space_group_name_H-M   'P 1'
#
loop_
_entity.id
_entity.type
_entity.pdbx_description
1 polymer ?
#
loop_
_entity_poly.entity_id
_entity_poly.type
_entity_poly.pdbx_seq_one_letter_code
_entity_poly.pdbx_strand_id
1 'polypeptide(L)'
;MVDAAKFEFDITNDAASYVKTYGYLQIRNTAPTKGEQIYIPQHPKGGAKKIAKTQDDADSQAALVLNLDYSIAVQGVTYNHLIAYSADTEVGSSGAPVMSRGDNSVVGLHRIGDCNNAATPSNQLLSALEAIVSGNDGIKTA
;
A
#
# COMPACT_ATOMS: atom_id res chain seq x y z
N MET A 1 -8.63 -7.22 -18.57
CA MET A 1 -8.64 -8.10 -17.38
C MET A 1 -8.96 -7.22 -16.18
N VAL A 2 -9.89 -7.64 -15.33
CA VAL A 2 -10.29 -6.84 -14.17
C VAL A 2 -9.27 -7.07 -13.07
N ASP A 3 -8.68 -5.98 -12.59
CA ASP A 3 -7.77 -5.96 -11.46
C ASP A 3 -8.55 -6.26 -10.18
N ALA A 4 -8.59 -7.54 -9.80
CA ALA A 4 -9.34 -8.01 -8.64
C ALA A 4 -8.36 -8.48 -7.57
N ALA A 5 -8.11 -7.62 -6.60
CA ALA A 5 -7.56 -8.05 -5.33
C ALA A 5 -8.65 -8.79 -4.54
N LYS A 6 -8.28 -9.93 -3.95
CA LYS A 6 -9.16 -10.63 -3.01
C LYS A 6 -9.12 -9.90 -1.67
N PHE A 7 -10.21 -9.22 -1.36
CA PHE A 7 -10.52 -8.74 -0.03
C PHE A 7 -11.68 -9.55 0.51
N GLU A 8 -11.50 -10.12 1.71
CA GLU A 8 -12.59 -10.74 2.46
C GLU A 8 -13.22 -9.63 3.30
N PHE A 9 -14.50 -9.34 3.04
CA PHE A 9 -15.22 -8.24 3.66
C PHE A 9 -16.40 -8.78 4.47
N ASP A 10 -16.27 -8.73 5.79
CA ASP A 10 -17.34 -9.11 6.72
C ASP A 10 -17.93 -7.87 7.38
N ILE A 11 -19.24 -7.67 7.22
CA ILE A 11 -20.00 -6.67 7.98
C ILE A 11 -20.31 -7.29 9.34
N THR A 12 -19.64 -6.83 10.39
CA THR A 12 -19.74 -7.40 11.74
C THR A 12 -20.11 -6.36 12.78
N ASN A 13 -20.92 -6.76 13.77
CA ASN A 13 -21.19 -5.97 14.96
C ASN A 13 -20.14 -6.18 16.07
N ASP A 14 -19.17 -7.08 15.85
CA ASP A 14 -18.15 -7.48 16.82
C ASP A 14 -16.74 -7.17 16.33
N ALA A 15 -16.55 -5.98 15.73
CA ALA A 15 -15.24 -5.56 15.21
C ALA A 15 -14.11 -5.67 16.25
N ALA A 16 -14.43 -5.49 17.54
CA ALA A 16 -13.48 -5.61 18.64
C ALA A 16 -12.86 -7.01 18.76
N SER A 17 -13.62 -8.09 18.55
CA SER A 17 -13.07 -9.45 18.62
C SER A 17 -12.17 -9.77 17.44
N TYR A 18 -12.50 -9.30 16.23
CA TYR A 18 -11.66 -9.44 15.04
C TYR A 18 -10.36 -8.66 15.20
N VAL A 19 -10.42 -7.41 15.65
CA VAL A 19 -9.23 -6.60 15.94
C VAL A 19 -8.34 -7.28 16.99
N LYS A 20 -8.94 -7.85 18.04
CA LYS A 20 -8.18 -8.61 19.05
C LYS A 20 -7.52 -9.88 18.48
N THR A 21 -8.18 -10.54 17.54
CA THR A 21 -7.75 -11.84 17.00
C THR A 21 -6.71 -11.69 15.89
N TYR A 22 -6.94 -10.77 14.96
CA TYR A 22 -6.17 -10.62 13.72
C TYR A 22 -5.31 -9.35 13.69
N GLY A 23 -5.59 -8.40 14.58
CA GLY A 23 -4.95 -7.08 14.57
C GLY A 23 -5.41 -6.21 13.40
N TYR A 24 -4.68 -5.11 13.19
CA TYR A 24 -4.87 -4.19 12.09
C TYR A 24 -3.52 -3.58 11.68
N LEU A 25 -3.48 -3.03 10.46
CA LEU A 25 -2.33 -2.26 10.00
C LEU A 25 -2.49 -0.81 10.43
N GLN A 26 -1.40 -0.20 10.87
CA GLN A 26 -1.38 1.22 11.22
C GLN A 26 -0.87 2.05 10.04
N ILE A 27 -1.60 3.10 9.69
CA ILE A 27 -1.19 4.06 8.67
C ILE A 27 -0.25 5.10 9.26
N ARG A 28 0.86 5.37 8.58
CA ARG A 28 1.77 6.44 9.00
C ARG A 28 1.15 7.80 8.75
N ASN A 29 1.22 8.70 9.73
CA ASN A 29 0.65 10.04 9.61
C ASN A 29 1.46 11.01 8.73
N THR A 30 2.70 10.67 8.40
CA THR A 30 3.56 11.42 7.49
C THR A 30 3.70 10.74 6.13
N ALA A 31 4.07 11.51 5.11
CA ALA A 31 4.42 10.99 3.81
C ALA A 31 5.72 10.15 3.89
N PRO A 32 5.88 9.11 3.03
CA PRO A 32 7.14 8.39 2.92
C PRO A 32 8.27 9.28 2.43
N THR A 33 9.50 8.78 2.58
CA THR A 33 10.71 9.45 2.09
C THR A 33 11.30 8.75 0.87
N LYS A 34 12.01 9.49 0.01
CA LYS A 34 12.72 8.90 -1.13
C LYS A 34 13.87 8.04 -0.61
N GLY A 35 14.01 6.84 -1.16
CA GLY A 35 14.96 5.83 -0.69
C GLY A 35 14.49 5.04 0.53
N GLU A 36 13.25 5.22 0.98
CA GLU A 36 12.68 4.42 2.05
C GLU A 36 12.53 2.95 1.62
N GLN A 37 13.02 2.04 2.47
CA GLN A 37 12.90 0.60 2.24
C GLN A 37 11.48 0.12 2.53
N ILE A 38 10.91 -0.64 1.59
CA ILE A 38 9.52 -1.09 1.64
C ILE A 38 9.38 -2.59 1.40
N TYR A 39 8.20 -3.12 1.70
CA TYR A 39 7.71 -4.41 1.24
C TYR A 39 6.20 -4.36 0.98
N ILE A 40 5.69 -5.27 0.14
CA ILE A 40 4.30 -5.30 -0.27
C ILE A 40 3.75 -6.72 -0.08
N PRO A 41 2.92 -6.98 0.95
CA PRO A 41 2.12 -8.20 1.03
C PRO A 41 0.94 -8.10 0.06
N GLN A 42 0.91 -8.97 -0.95
CA GLN A 42 -0.02 -8.89 -2.08
C GLN A 42 -0.61 -10.26 -2.46
N HIS A 43 -1.69 -10.25 -3.23
CA HIS A 43 -2.39 -11.44 -3.73
C HIS A 43 -2.44 -11.43 -5.27
N PRO A 44 -1.29 -11.61 -5.94
CA PRO A 44 -1.21 -11.52 -7.39
C PRO A 44 -2.14 -12.56 -8.03
N LYS A 45 -2.91 -12.13 -9.03
CA LYS A 45 -3.92 -12.90 -9.76
C LYS A 45 -4.98 -13.55 -8.85
N GLY A 46 -5.23 -12.98 -7.67
CA GLY A 46 -6.14 -13.54 -6.67
C GLY A 46 -5.63 -14.85 -6.04
N GLY A 47 -4.34 -15.12 -6.17
CA GLY A 47 -3.67 -16.32 -5.68
C GLY A 47 -3.25 -16.24 -4.20
N ALA A 48 -2.35 -17.16 -3.83
CA ALA A 48 -1.74 -17.17 -2.51
C ALA A 48 -0.99 -15.86 -2.21
N LYS A 49 -0.90 -15.51 -0.93
CA LYS A 49 -0.17 -14.32 -0.47
C LYS A 49 1.29 -14.43 -0.90
N LYS A 50 1.81 -13.38 -1.53
CA LYS A 50 3.25 -13.18 -1.82
C LYS A 50 3.72 -11.88 -1.17
N ILE A 51 5.01 -11.81 -0.85
CA ILE A 51 5.62 -10.60 -0.30
C ILE A 51 6.74 -10.16 -1.25
N ALA A 52 6.54 -9.03 -1.93
CA ALA A 52 7.63 -8.37 -2.66
C ALA A 52 8.43 -7.50 -1.68
N LYS A 53 9.76 -7.67 -1.66
CA LYS A 53 10.61 -7.05 -0.63
C LYS A 53 11.95 -6.55 -1.16
N THR A 54 12.23 -6.78 -2.43
CA THR A 54 13.50 -6.62 -3.15
C THR A 54 13.22 -5.96 -4.50
N GLN A 55 14.26 -5.42 -5.13
CA GLN A 55 14.17 -4.91 -6.51
C GLN A 55 14.36 -6.05 -7.51
N ASP A 56 14.11 -5.76 -8.79
CA ASP A 56 14.47 -6.63 -9.92
C ASP A 56 15.99 -6.61 -10.19
N ASP A 57 16.76 -6.99 -9.17
CA ASP A 57 18.22 -6.99 -9.15
C ASP A 57 18.79 -8.31 -8.59
N ALA A 58 18.08 -9.41 -8.87
CA ALA A 58 18.34 -10.74 -8.33
C ALA A 58 18.34 -10.78 -6.79
N ASP A 59 17.38 -10.08 -6.18
CA ASP A 59 17.17 -10.01 -4.72
C ASP A 59 18.34 -9.41 -3.92
N SER A 60 19.19 -8.59 -4.55
CA SER A 60 20.39 -8.05 -3.91
C SER A 60 20.13 -6.78 -3.10
N GLN A 61 19.11 -5.99 -3.45
CA GLN A 61 18.72 -4.79 -2.70
C GLN A 61 17.25 -4.80 -2.29
N ALA A 62 16.96 -4.13 -1.18
CA ALA A 62 15.59 -3.90 -0.75
C ALA A 62 14.82 -3.05 -1.77
N ALA A 63 13.51 -3.30 -1.88
CA ALA A 63 12.63 -2.42 -2.63
C ALA A 63 12.60 -1.02 -1.99
N LEU A 64 12.63 0.02 -2.82
CA LEU A 64 12.75 1.42 -2.39
C LEU A 64 11.63 2.28 -2.97
N VAL A 65 11.25 3.32 -2.23
CA VAL A 65 10.51 4.46 -2.78
C VAL A 65 11.45 5.28 -3.67
N LEU A 66 11.09 5.44 -4.94
CA LEU A 66 11.92 6.08 -5.97
C LEU A 66 11.50 7.53 -6.26
N ASN A 67 10.20 7.82 -6.15
CA ASN A 67 9.62 9.14 -6.40
C ASN A 67 8.48 9.42 -5.40
N LEU A 68 8.33 10.69 -5.00
CA LEU A 68 7.34 11.16 -4.03
C LEU A 68 6.21 11.99 -4.67
N ASP A 69 6.38 12.43 -5.91
CA ASP A 69 5.39 13.20 -6.67
C ASP A 69 5.34 12.69 -8.11
N TYR A 70 4.92 11.45 -8.25
CA TYR A 70 4.81 10.75 -9.52
C TYR A 70 3.43 10.97 -10.15
N SER A 71 3.43 11.24 -11.45
CA SER A 71 2.22 11.38 -12.27
C SER A 71 2.23 10.39 -13.42
N ILE A 72 1.10 9.75 -13.67
CA ILE A 72 0.94 8.77 -14.75
C ILE A 72 -0.48 8.81 -15.32
N ALA A 73 -0.60 8.65 -16.64
CA ALA A 73 -1.88 8.48 -17.32
C ALA A 73 -2.10 7.00 -17.63
N VAL A 74 -3.20 6.43 -17.12
CA VAL A 74 -3.59 5.04 -17.35
C VAL A 74 -5.03 5.03 -17.84
N GLN A 75 -5.26 4.39 -19.00
CA GLN A 75 -6.59 4.29 -19.61
C GLN A 75 -7.33 5.65 -19.77
N GLY A 76 -6.60 6.72 -20.08
CA GLY A 76 -7.16 8.06 -20.26
C GLY A 76 -7.44 8.82 -18.96
N VAL A 77 -7.10 8.25 -17.79
CA VAL A 77 -7.19 8.92 -16.49
C VAL A 77 -5.79 9.31 -16.04
N THR A 78 -5.58 10.59 -15.76
CA THR A 78 -4.34 11.09 -15.18
C THR A 78 -4.40 11.05 -13.67
N TYR A 79 -3.37 10.46 -13.10
CA TYR A 79 -3.16 10.34 -11.68
C TYR A 79 -1.94 11.15 -11.28
N ASN A 80 -2.07 11.95 -10.22
CA ASN A 80 -1.02 12.84 -9.73
C ASN A 80 -0.71 12.54 -8.27
N HIS A 81 0.42 13.07 -7.79
CA HIS A 81 0.83 13.04 -6.38
C HIS A 81 0.96 11.63 -5.81
N LEU A 82 1.54 10.72 -6.61
CA LEU A 82 1.80 9.35 -6.21
C LEU A 82 3.23 9.14 -5.72
N ILE A 83 3.40 8.07 -4.96
CA ILE A 83 4.72 7.50 -4.75
C ILE A 83 4.97 6.42 -5.80
N ALA A 84 6.18 6.36 -6.32
CA ALA A 84 6.63 5.28 -7.20
C ALA A 84 7.73 4.45 -6.52
N TYR A 85 7.85 3.17 -6.83
CA TYR A 85 8.79 2.26 -6.18
C TYR A 85 9.24 1.09 -7.05
N SER A 86 10.29 0.40 -6.60
CA SER A 86 10.94 -0.73 -7.29
C SER A 86 10.42 -2.12 -6.90
N ALA A 87 9.46 -2.24 -5.98
CA ALA A 87 8.89 -3.55 -5.62
C ALA A 87 8.02 -4.10 -6.77
N ASP A 88 8.22 -5.37 -7.12
CA ASP A 88 7.40 -6.05 -8.14
C ASP A 88 5.94 -6.22 -7.72
N THR A 89 5.03 -5.99 -8.66
CA THR A 89 3.61 -6.31 -8.51
C THR A 89 3.08 -6.97 -9.79
N GLU A 90 1.98 -7.71 -9.67
CA GLU A 90 1.28 -8.28 -10.81
C GLU A 90 -0.18 -7.84 -10.78
N VAL A 91 -0.91 -8.07 -11.87
CA VAL A 91 -2.38 -7.90 -11.89
C VAL A 91 -3.02 -8.57 -10.67
N GLY A 92 -3.94 -7.89 -9.98
CA GLY A 92 -4.57 -8.36 -8.74
C GLY A 92 -3.88 -7.89 -7.47
N SER A 93 -2.79 -7.11 -7.58
CA SER A 93 -2.12 -6.51 -6.43
C SER A 93 -2.68 -5.14 -6.03
N SER A 94 -3.54 -4.50 -6.82
CA SER A 94 -4.10 -3.20 -6.47
C SER A 94 -4.87 -3.24 -5.16
N GLY A 95 -4.68 -2.21 -4.35
CA GLY A 95 -5.14 -2.16 -2.97
C GLY A 95 -4.20 -2.85 -1.98
N ALA A 96 -3.11 -3.49 -2.41
CA ALA A 96 -2.11 -4.00 -1.48
C ALA A 96 -1.45 -2.84 -0.71
N PRO A 97 -1.26 -2.97 0.62
CA PRO A 97 -0.57 -1.96 1.39
C PRO A 97 0.93 -1.97 1.06
N VAL A 98 1.50 -0.78 0.90
CA VAL A 98 2.94 -0.57 0.83
C VAL A 98 3.42 -0.34 2.26
N MET A 99 4.24 -1.26 2.76
CA MET A 99 4.70 -1.28 4.15
C MET A 99 6.13 -0.76 4.24
N SER A 100 6.40 0.10 5.23
CA SER A 100 7.78 0.45 5.58
C SER A 100 8.48 -0.72 6.26
N ARG A 101 9.71 -1.04 5.83
CA ARG A 101 10.54 -2.04 6.51
C ARG A 101 11.05 -1.58 7.87
N GLY A 102 11.13 -0.27 8.10
CA GLY A 102 11.67 0.28 9.33
C GLY A 102 10.75 0.08 10.54
N ASP A 103 9.44 0.26 10.34
CA ASP A 103 8.48 0.30 11.45
C ASP A 103 7.17 -0.48 11.18
N ASN A 104 7.05 -1.17 10.06
CA ASN A 104 5.85 -1.93 9.66
C ASN A 104 4.56 -1.10 9.62
N SER A 105 4.65 0.19 9.31
CA SER A 105 3.48 1.03 9.02
C SER A 105 3.15 1.08 7.53
N VAL A 106 1.89 1.36 7.22
CA VAL A 106 1.41 1.61 5.85
C VAL A 106 1.88 3.00 5.42
N VAL A 107 2.68 3.04 4.37
CA VAL A 107 3.20 4.28 3.75
C VAL A 107 2.55 4.59 2.40
N GLY A 108 1.74 3.67 1.87
CA GLY A 108 0.90 3.90 0.71
C GLY A 108 0.00 2.72 0.38
N LEU A 109 -0.90 2.93 -0.58
CA LEU A 109 -1.81 1.90 -1.10
C LEU A 109 -1.56 1.72 -2.60
N HIS A 110 -1.07 0.53 -3.00
CA HIS A 110 -0.77 0.22 -4.40
C HIS A 110 -2.02 0.38 -5.27
N ARG A 111 -1.87 0.97 -6.46
CA ARG A 111 -3.00 1.15 -7.37
C ARG A 111 -2.65 1.20 -8.85
N ILE A 112 -1.39 1.48 -9.19
CA ILE A 112 -0.89 1.41 -10.56
C ILE A 112 0.21 0.37 -10.60
N GLY A 113 0.08 -0.61 -11.50
CA GLY A 113 1.04 -1.69 -11.72
C GLY A 113 1.74 -1.62 -13.07
N ASP A 114 2.13 -2.79 -13.58
CA ASP A 114 2.95 -3.00 -14.78
C ASP A 114 4.39 -2.48 -14.60
N CYS A 115 4.92 -1.73 -15.56
CA CYS A 115 6.28 -1.19 -15.47
C CYS A 115 6.40 -0.01 -14.48
N ASN A 116 5.28 0.59 -14.07
CA ASN A 116 5.25 1.85 -13.33
C ASN A 116 4.50 1.68 -12.00
N ASN A 117 5.11 0.96 -11.07
CA ASN A 117 4.49 0.68 -9.78
C ASN A 117 4.34 1.95 -8.96
N ALA A 118 3.08 2.29 -8.64
CA ALA A 118 2.75 3.48 -7.89
C ALA A 118 1.59 3.29 -6.90
N ALA A 119 1.61 4.11 -5.85
CA ALA A 119 0.63 4.10 -4.77
C ALA A 119 0.16 5.51 -4.40
N THR A 120 -1.05 5.59 -3.85
CA THR A 120 -1.48 6.77 -3.10
C THR A 120 -0.72 6.80 -1.77
N PRO A 121 -0.05 7.91 -1.42
CA PRO A 121 0.76 7.98 -0.19
C PRO A 121 -0.10 8.04 1.08
N SER A 122 0.48 7.59 2.19
CA SER A 122 -0.18 7.47 3.50
C SER A 122 -0.81 8.77 4.01
N ASN A 123 -0.16 9.92 3.81
CA ASN A 123 -0.71 11.21 4.24
C ASN A 123 -2.00 11.58 3.50
N GLN A 124 -2.10 11.31 2.20
CA GLN A 124 -3.33 11.56 1.43
C GLN A 124 -4.44 10.59 1.84
N LEU A 125 -4.11 9.32 2.06
CA LEU A 125 -5.05 8.33 2.57
C LEU A 125 -5.57 8.74 3.95
N LEU A 126 -4.70 9.19 4.85
CA LEU A 126 -5.08 9.64 6.17
C LEU A 126 -6.05 10.82 6.12
N SER A 127 -5.75 11.84 5.31
CA SER A 127 -6.67 12.99 5.13
C SER A 127 -8.05 12.56 4.63
N ALA A 128 -8.12 11.56 3.74
CA ALA A 128 -9.39 11.03 3.26
C ALA A 128 -10.16 10.25 4.34
N LEU A 129 -9.45 9.47 5.17
CA LEU A 129 -10.06 8.67 6.25
C LEU A 129 -10.56 9.54 7.41
N GLU A 130 -9.79 10.55 7.81
CA GLU A 130 -10.17 11.50 8.87
C GLU A 130 -11.40 12.33 8.50
N ALA A 131 -11.65 12.54 7.20
CA ALA A 131 -12.87 13.21 6.72
C ALA A 131 -14.15 12.38 6.93
N ILE A 132 -14.02 11.06 7.14
CA ILE A 132 -15.15 10.13 7.21
C ILE A 132 -15.37 9.63 8.64
N VAL A 133 -14.30 9.42 9.41
CA VAL A 133 -14.36 8.85 10.77
C VAL A 133 -13.38 9.58 11.70
N SER A 134 -13.84 9.93 12.90
CA SER A 134 -13.01 10.49 13.98
C SER A 134 -12.68 9.44 15.06
N GLY A 135 -11.59 9.65 15.80
CA GLY A 135 -11.19 8.76 16.90
C GLY A 135 -10.44 7.48 16.48
N ASN A 136 -9.77 7.50 15.32
CA ASN A 136 -9.05 6.34 14.78
C ASN A 136 -7.79 6.01 15.59
N ASP A 137 -7.67 4.76 16.04
CA ASP A 137 -6.48 4.18 16.69
C ASP A 137 -5.48 3.55 15.69
N GLY A 138 -5.89 3.48 14.42
CA GLY A 138 -5.10 3.01 13.27
C GLY A 138 -3.99 3.95 12.81
N ILE A 139 -3.73 5.08 13.50
CA ILE A 139 -2.75 6.07 13.08
C ILE A 139 -1.45 5.87 13.84
N LYS A 140 -0.35 5.63 13.13
CA LYS A 140 0.99 5.62 13.70
C LYS A 140 1.56 7.03 13.66
N THR A 141 1.76 7.61 14.84
CA THR A 141 2.51 8.85 15.03
C THR A 141 4.01 8.55 15.07
N ALA A 142 4.81 9.45 14.48
CA ALA A 142 6.27 9.37 14.49
C ALA A 142 6.86 9.29 15.91
#